data_AF-A0A966WS57-F1
#
_entry.id   AF-A0A966WS57-F1
#
_cell.length_a   1.000
_cell.length_b   1.000
_cell.length_c   1.000
_cell.angle_alpha   90.00
_cell.angle_beta   90.00
_cell.angle_gamma   90.00
#
_symmetry.space_group_name_H-M   'P 1'
#
loop_
_entity.id
_entity.type
_entity.pdbx_description
1 polymer ?
#
loop_
_entity_poly.entity_id
_entity_poly.type
_entity_poly.pdbx_seq_one_letter_code
_entity_poly.pdbx_strand_id
1 'polypeptide(L)'
;MGVIILLFFTGIILLALELIVPGLVLGIAGFLAMLAGVVVAFSEFGSSGGWLAALGAGLFLVAVIYAEFAWLPNSRLAKIFSMGTTLPGSSQPAVAVPSEVVGADAIAETTLAP
;
A
#
# COMPACT_ATOMS: atom_id res chain seq x y z
N MET A 1 -21.23 11.03 -23.37
CA MET A 1 -20.58 11.92 -22.37
C MET A 1 -20.83 11.47 -20.93
N GLY A 2 -22.08 11.28 -20.48
CA GLY A 2 -22.37 10.88 -19.08
C GLY A 2 -21.72 9.56 -18.65
N VAL A 3 -21.69 8.56 -19.54
CA VAL A 3 -21.05 7.25 -19.28
C VAL A 3 -19.53 7.39 -19.10
N ILE A 4 -18.87 8.22 -19.93
CA ILE A 4 -17.42 8.45 -19.84
C ILE A 4 -17.07 9.07 -18.50
N ILE A 5 -17.80 10.11 -18.09
CA ILE A 5 -17.59 10.77 -16.79
C ILE A 5 -17.79 9.78 -15.65
N LEU A 6 -18.87 8.97 -15.69
CA LEU A 6 -19.14 7.97 -14.68
C LEU A 6 -18.02 6.92 -14.58
N LEU A 7 -17.54 6.40 -15.71
CA LEU A 7 -16.45 5.42 -15.76
C LEU A 7 -15.13 5.99 -15.23
N PHE A 8 -14.77 7.21 -15.63
CA PHE A 8 -13.57 7.88 -15.14
C PHE A 8 -13.66 8.20 -13.65
N PHE A 9 -14.78 8.75 -13.20
CA PHE A 9 -14.98 9.11 -11.80
C PHE A 9 -14.95 7.87 -10.90
N THR A 10 -15.62 6.81 -11.32
CA THR A 10 -15.59 5.51 -10.62
C THR A 10 -14.16 4.95 -10.59
N GLY A 11 -13.46 4.97 -11.73
CA GLY A 11 -12.09 4.48 -11.82
C GLY A 11 -11.11 5.25 -10.93
N ILE A 12 -11.22 6.58 -10.90
CA ILE A 12 -10.44 7.47 -10.04
C ILE A 12 -10.67 7.15 -8.56
N ILE A 13 -11.93 6.99 -8.15
CA ILE A 13 -12.26 6.66 -6.75
C ILE A 13 -11.69 5.28 -6.39
N LEU A 14 -11.88 4.27 -7.23
CA LEU A 14 -11.38 2.92 -6.96
C LEU A 14 -9.85 2.89 -6.83
N LEU A 15 -9.14 3.57 -7.74
CA LEU A 15 -7.68 3.70 -7.66
C LEU A 15 -7.22 4.48 -6.41
N ALA A 16 -7.95 5.52 -6.00
CA ALA A 16 -7.63 6.26 -4.79
C ALA A 16 -7.85 5.42 -3.51
N LEU A 17 -8.88 4.57 -3.48
CA LEU A 17 -9.16 3.67 -2.36
C LEU A 17 -8.12 2.55 -2.23
N GLU A 18 -7.56 2.10 -3.35
CA GLU A 18 -6.46 1.11 -3.36
C GLU A 18 -5.25 1.59 -2.55
N LEU A 19 -4.97 2.90 -2.51
CA LEU A 19 -3.89 3.48 -1.69
C LEU A 19 -4.04 3.21 -0.18
N ILE A 20 -5.25 2.83 0.27
CA ILE A 20 -5.56 2.53 1.67
C ILE A 20 -5.64 1.01 1.91
N VAL A 21 -6.10 0.24 0.93
CA VAL A 21 -6.37 -1.21 1.04
C VAL A 21 -5.43 -1.99 0.10
N PRO A 22 -4.11 -1.95 0.31
CA PRO A 22 -3.14 -2.50 -0.65
C PRO A 22 -3.39 -4.00 -0.90
N GLY A 23 -4.02 -4.33 -2.03
CA GLY A 23 -4.51 -5.66 -2.37
C GLY A 23 -4.75 -5.89 -3.87
N LEU A 24 -4.51 -4.89 -4.71
CA LEU A 24 -4.66 -4.81 -6.17
C LEU A 24 -6.09 -4.93 -6.72
N VAL A 25 -7.06 -5.35 -5.92
CA VAL A 25 -8.44 -5.59 -6.37
C VAL A 25 -9.11 -4.30 -6.84
N LEU A 26 -9.04 -3.22 -6.05
CA LEU A 26 -9.66 -1.94 -6.41
C LEU A 26 -8.86 -1.25 -7.51
N GLY A 27 -7.53 -1.41 -7.50
CA GLY A 27 -6.65 -0.92 -8.55
C GLY A 27 -6.98 -1.49 -9.93
N ILE A 28 -7.15 -2.81 -10.02
CA ILE A 28 -7.53 -3.49 -11.28
C ILE A 28 -8.94 -3.07 -11.71
N ALA A 29 -9.91 -3.07 -10.79
CA ALA A 29 -11.27 -2.65 -11.10
C ALA A 29 -11.33 -1.20 -11.59
N GLY A 30 -10.58 -0.30 -10.94
CA GLY A 30 -10.48 1.10 -11.32
C GLY A 30 -9.82 1.30 -12.68
N PHE A 31 -8.73 0.58 -12.95
CA PHE A 31 -8.06 0.59 -14.25
C PHE A 31 -8.99 0.13 -15.38
N LEU A 32 -9.74 -0.96 -15.18
CA LEU A 32 -10.69 -1.46 -16.18
C LEU A 32 -11.83 -0.46 -16.43
N ALA A 33 -12.33 0.20 -15.39
CA ALA A 33 -13.34 1.25 -15.54
C ALA A 33 -12.80 2.43 -16.37
N MET A 34 -11.59 2.92 -16.09
CA MET A 34 -10.98 4.00 -16.88
C MET A 34 -10.69 3.56 -18.32
N LEU A 35 -10.21 2.34 -18.54
CA LEU A 35 -9.96 1.79 -19.86
C LEU A 35 -11.25 1.70 -20.69
N ALA A 36 -12.35 1.23 -20.09
CA ALA A 36 -13.66 1.25 -20.71
C ALA A 36 -14.09 2.69 -21.08
N GLY A 37 -13.83 3.66 -20.18
CA GLY A 37 -14.07 5.07 -20.46
C GLY A 37 -13.30 5.59 -21.68
N VAL A 38 -12.03 5.18 -21.83
CA VAL A 38 -11.20 5.51 -23.00
C VAL A 38 -11.77 4.90 -24.28
N VAL A 39 -12.17 3.63 -24.26
CA VAL A 39 -12.80 2.96 -25.41
C VAL A 39 -14.07 3.68 -25.83
N VAL A 40 -14.93 4.04 -24.87
CA VAL A 40 -16.16 4.81 -25.15
C VAL A 40 -15.81 6.20 -25.71
N ALA A 41 -14.76 6.86 -25.20
CA ALA A 41 -14.31 8.15 -25.72
C ALA A 41 -13.82 8.07 -27.18
N PHE A 42 -13.11 7.01 -27.57
CA PHE A 42 -12.76 6.77 -28.97
C PHE A 42 -14.01 6.59 -29.86
N SER A 43 -15.06 5.95 -29.33
CA SER A 43 -16.30 5.74 -30.08
C SER A 43 -17.15 7.00 -30.22
N GLU A 44 -17.21 7.86 -29.20
CA GLU A 44 -18.07 9.07 -29.21
C GLU A 44 -17.36 10.30 -29.80
N PHE A 45 -16.06 10.46 -29.56
CA PHE A 45 -15.29 11.66 -29.90
C PHE A 45 -14.17 11.41 -30.91
N GLY A 46 -14.08 10.19 -31.45
CA GLY A 46 -13.06 9.79 -32.42
C GLY A 46 -11.64 9.83 -31.84
N SER A 47 -10.66 9.85 -32.73
CA SER A 47 -9.24 9.72 -32.36
C SER A 47 -8.76 10.82 -31.43
N SER A 48 -9.16 12.08 -31.67
CA SER A 48 -8.70 13.21 -30.87
C SER A 48 -9.20 13.13 -29.42
N GLY A 49 -10.49 12.84 -29.21
CA GLY A 49 -11.05 12.70 -27.87
C GLY A 49 -10.57 11.43 -27.15
N GLY A 50 -10.45 10.32 -27.89
CA GLY A 50 -9.92 9.07 -27.35
C GLY A 50 -8.48 9.18 -26.86
N TRP A 51 -7.59 9.81 -27.64
CA TRP A 51 -6.20 10.03 -27.22
C TRP A 51 -6.08 10.98 -26.03
N LEU A 52 -6.92 12.01 -25.97
CA LEU A 52 -6.96 12.91 -24.81
C LEU A 52 -7.40 12.16 -23.54
N ALA A 53 -8.43 11.33 -23.65
CA ALA A 53 -8.89 10.49 -22.54
C ALA A 53 -7.81 9.47 -22.12
N ALA A 54 -7.14 8.84 -23.08
CA ALA A 54 -6.07 7.87 -22.82
C ALA A 54 -4.87 8.52 -22.11
N LEU A 55 -4.44 9.71 -22.55
CA LEU A 55 -3.37 10.46 -21.89
C LEU A 55 -3.76 10.86 -20.47
N GLY A 56 -4.98 11.34 -20.27
CA GLY A 56 -5.49 11.69 -18.94
C GLY A 56 -5.52 10.48 -18.00
N ALA A 57 -6.05 9.35 -18.47
CA ALA A 57 -6.09 8.10 -17.69
C ALA A 57 -4.68 7.58 -17.38
N GLY A 58 -3.76 7.62 -18.36
CA GLY A 58 -2.37 7.19 -18.19
C GLY A 58 -1.60 8.05 -17.19
N LEU A 59 -1.72 9.38 -17.29
CA LEU A 59 -1.11 10.31 -16.33
C LEU A 59 -1.64 10.09 -14.91
N PHE A 60 -2.96 9.88 -14.77
CA PHE A 60 -3.56 9.60 -13.48
C PHE A 60 -3.07 8.27 -12.89
N LEU A 61 -3.01 7.21 -13.70
CA LEU A 61 -2.49 5.90 -13.27
C LEU A 61 -1.04 6.01 -12.80
N VAL A 62 -0.18 6.69 -13.56
CA VAL A 62 1.22 6.94 -13.16
C VAL A 62 1.29 7.72 -11.85
N ALA A 63 0.44 8.73 -11.68
CA ALA A 63 0.37 9.51 -10.44
C ALA A 63 -0.04 8.64 -9.23
N VAL A 64 -1.01 7.74 -9.40
CA VAL A 64 -1.43 6.79 -8.35
C VAL A 64 -0.32 5.82 -8.01
N ILE A 65 0.33 5.20 -9.01
CA ILE A 65 1.46 4.29 -8.80
C ILE A 65 2.61 5.02 -8.08
N TYR A 66 2.94 6.25 -8.49
CA TYR A 66 3.93 7.07 -7.80
C TYR A 66 3.50 7.37 -6.36
N ALA A 67 2.23 7.71 -6.16
CA ALA A 67 1.68 7.96 -4.84
C ALA A 67 1.80 6.72 -3.95
N GLU A 68 1.53 5.53 -4.47
CA GLU A 68 1.60 4.25 -3.76
C GLU A 68 3.03 3.88 -3.36
N PHE A 69 3.98 3.92 -4.29
CA PHE A 69 5.33 3.40 -4.04
C PHE A 69 6.32 4.43 -3.51
N ALA A 70 6.20 5.70 -3.91
CA ALA A 70 7.19 6.73 -3.54
C ALA A 70 6.69 7.63 -2.41
N TRP A 71 5.43 8.04 -2.45
CA TRP A 71 4.89 9.02 -1.51
C TRP A 71 4.29 8.38 -0.26
N LEU A 72 3.48 7.33 -0.40
CA LEU A 72 2.75 6.68 0.68
C LEU A 72 3.69 6.24 1.81
N PRO A 73 4.86 5.59 1.57
CA PRO A 73 5.74 5.13 2.64
C PRO A 73 6.24 6.25 3.56
N ASN A 74 6.35 7.47 3.03
CA ASN A 74 6.79 8.66 3.77
C ASN A 74 5.63 9.52 4.28
N SER A 75 4.39 9.18 3.90
CA SER A 75 3.19 9.94 4.25
C SER A 75 2.74 9.72 5.70
N ARG A 76 1.89 10.62 6.21
CA ARG A 76 1.27 10.46 7.54
C ARG A 76 0.34 9.25 7.60
N LEU A 77 -0.29 8.87 6.48
CA LEU A 77 -1.16 7.71 6.40
C LEU A 77 -0.38 6.42 6.67
N ALA A 78 0.80 6.25 6.07
CA ALA A 78 1.65 5.09 6.36
C ALA A 78 2.05 5.02 7.84
N LYS A 79 2.27 6.15 8.51
CA LYS A 79 2.58 6.16 9.96
C LYS A 79 1.40 5.78 10.85
N ILE A 80 0.16 6.01 10.38
CA ILE A 80 -1.07 5.61 11.09
C ILE A 80 -1.33 4.10 10.90
N PHE A 81 -1.10 3.58 9.69
CA PHE A 81 -1.31 2.17 9.37
C PHE A 81 -0.09 1.27 9.70
N SER A 82 1.07 1.84 9.95
CA SER A 82 2.25 1.11 10.41
C SER A 82 2.24 0.97 11.93
N MET A 83 2.52 -0.25 12.43
CA MET A 83 2.77 -0.45 13.85
C MET A 83 4.09 0.20 14.25
N GLY A 84 3.99 1.42 14.79
CA GLY A 84 5.14 2.15 15.35
C GLY A 84 5.58 1.67 16.74
N THR A 85 4.87 0.71 17.34
CA THR A 85 5.21 0.15 18.66
C THR A 85 5.77 -1.24 18.50
N THR A 86 7.10 -1.35 18.60
CA THR A 86 7.71 -2.59 19.07
C THR A 86 7.27 -2.75 20.52
N LEU A 87 6.23 -3.56 20.76
CA LEU A 87 6.03 -4.08 22.11
C LEU A 87 7.35 -4.73 22.51
N PRO A 88 7.92 -4.44 23.69
CA PRO A 88 8.98 -5.24 24.27
C PRO A 88 8.39 -6.60 24.71
N GLY A 89 7.71 -7.28 23.79
CA GLY A 89 7.38 -8.69 23.88
C GLY A 89 8.62 -9.44 23.45
N SER A 90 9.63 -9.45 24.30
CA SER A 90 10.65 -10.48 24.21
C SER A 90 9.99 -11.77 24.64
N SER A 91 9.98 -12.79 23.77
CA SER A 91 9.59 -14.16 24.14
C SER A 91 10.45 -14.70 25.27
N GLN A 92 11.59 -14.05 25.52
CA GLN A 92 12.53 -14.34 26.58
C GLN A 92 12.39 -13.31 27.71
N PRO A 93 12.43 -13.73 28.99
CA PRO A 93 12.60 -12.78 30.10
C PRO A 93 13.84 -11.90 29.87
N ALA A 94 13.81 -10.68 30.39
CA ALA A 94 14.94 -9.76 30.31
C ALA A 94 16.21 -10.45 30.84
N VAL A 95 17.31 -10.32 30.12
CA VAL A 95 18.62 -10.86 30.55
C VAL A 95 18.93 -10.24 31.92
N ALA A 96 19.16 -11.09 32.92
CA ALA A 96 19.44 -10.65 34.28
C ALA A 96 20.73 -9.82 34.33
N VAL A 97 20.75 -8.80 35.19
CA VAL A 97 21.91 -7.91 35.33
C VAL A 97 23.05 -8.69 36.01
N PRO A 98 24.31 -8.61 35.54
CA PRO A 98 25.41 -9.39 36.11
C PRO A 98 25.57 -9.24 37.63
N SER A 99 25.30 -8.06 38.18
CA SER A 99 25.34 -7.79 39.62
C SER A 99 24.31 -8.58 40.45
N GLU A 100 23.25 -9.09 39.81
CA GLU A 100 22.18 -9.84 40.46
C GLU A 100 22.38 -11.36 40.40
N VAL A 101 23.23 -11.84 39.48
CA VAL A 101 23.42 -13.28 39.22
C VAL A 101 24.83 -13.80 39.52
N VAL A 102 25.83 -12.94 39.62
CA VAL A 102 27.19 -13.35 39.97
C VAL A 102 27.23 -13.81 41.43
N GLY A 103 27.57 -15.10 41.63
CA GLY A 103 27.62 -15.73 42.95
C GLY A 103 26.31 -16.41 43.38
N ALA A 104 25.27 -16.36 42.55
CA ALA A 104 24.05 -17.12 42.78
C ALA A 104 24.23 -18.59 42.36
N ASP A 105 23.57 -19.50 43.08
CA ASP A 105 23.52 -20.90 42.70
C ASP A 105 22.64 -21.07 41.44
N ALA A 106 23.11 -21.88 40.49
CA ALA A 106 22.40 -22.17 39.24
C ALA A 106 22.53 -23.63 38.86
N ILE A 107 21.52 -24.15 38.16
CA ILE A 107 21.49 -25.51 37.64
C ILE A 107 21.68 -25.45 36.12
N ALA A 108 22.56 -26.29 35.60
CA ALA A 108 22.75 -26.41 34.17
C ALA A 108 21.60 -27.21 33.55
N GLU A 109 20.77 -26.55 32.73
CA GLU A 109 19.72 -27.19 31.91
C GLU A 109 20.30 -28.06 30.78
N THR A 110 21.55 -27.80 30.37
CA THR A 110 22.28 -28.57 29.36
C THR A 110 23.72 -28.76 29.84
N THR A 111 24.34 -29.89 29.50
CA THR A 111 25.72 -30.21 29.87
C THR A 111 26.66 -29.08 29.47
N LEU A 112 27.37 -28.53 30.46
CA LEU A 112 28.48 -27.61 30.22
C LEU A 112 29.73 -28.44 29.91
N ALA A 113 30.19 -28.37 28.67
CA ALA A 113 31.46 -28.94 28.25
C ALA A 113 32.46 -27.80 28.00
N PRO A 114 33.72 -27.91 28.49
CA PRO A 114 34.75 -26.91 28.28
C PRO A 114 35.26 -26.85 26.84
#